data_AF-A0A8J3GCW8-F1
#
_entry.id   AF-A0A8J3GCW8-F1
#
_cell.length_a   1.000
_cell.length_b   1.000
_cell.length_c   1.000
_cell.angle_alpha   90.00
_cell.angle_beta   90.00
_cell.angle_gamma   90.00
#
_symmetry.space_group_name_H-M   'P 1'
#
loop_
_entity.id
_entity.type
_entity.pdbx_description
1 polymer ?
#
loop_
_entity_poly.entity_id
_entity_poly.type
_entity_poly.pdbx_seq_one_letter_code
_entity_poly.pdbx_strand_id
1 'polypeptide(L)'
;MPTLDKSEFKRNAKVFEKTCNWCGTTYYASRSTAKYCSSTCRGYYNQAKNAEQIVPYDETEKMISALLSENAFLKGQIQRYVAENQGLRNFIEENKIKLSHPSHIEDLGKQQPSSPV
;
A
#
# COMPACT_ATOMS: atom_id res chain seq x y z
N MET A 1 -0.26 -5.67 41.13
CA MET A 1 -1.66 -5.98 40.79
C MET A 1 -2.55 -4.83 41.27
N PRO A 2 -3.65 -4.51 40.58
CA PRO A 2 -4.54 -3.43 41.00
C PRO A 2 -5.29 -3.81 42.28
N THR A 3 -5.40 -2.88 43.23
CA THR A 3 -6.26 -3.07 44.40
C THR A 3 -7.70 -2.78 43.99
N LEU A 4 -8.49 -3.85 43.91
CA LEU A 4 -9.90 -3.81 43.52
C LEU A 4 -10.84 -3.72 44.73
N ASP A 5 -10.36 -4.06 45.92
CA ASP A 5 -11.13 -3.99 47.14
C ASP A 5 -10.66 -2.81 48.03
N LYS A 6 -11.63 -1.99 48.44
CA LYS A 6 -11.41 -0.88 49.38
C LYS A 6 -10.95 -1.37 50.76
N SER A 7 -11.28 -2.61 51.13
CA SER A 7 -10.96 -3.18 52.45
C SER A 7 -9.45 -3.40 52.67
N GLU A 8 -8.65 -3.49 51.59
CA GLU A 8 -7.20 -3.61 51.67
C GLU A 8 -6.52 -2.35 52.24
N PHE A 9 -7.24 -1.23 52.30
CA PHE A 9 -6.73 0.01 52.87
C PHE A 9 -7.06 0.13 54.36
N LYS A 10 -6.18 0.82 55.11
CA LYS A 10 -6.46 1.18 56.51
C LYS A 10 -7.80 1.91 56.60
N ARG A 11 -8.63 1.62 57.63
CA ARG A 11 -10.01 2.15 57.76
C ARG A 11 -10.14 3.67 57.57
N ASN A 12 -9.14 4.44 57.96
CA ASN A 12 -9.14 5.91 57.87
C ASN A 12 -8.29 6.45 56.69
N ALA A 13 -7.81 5.59 55.80
CA ALA A 13 -7.05 6.01 54.64
C ALA A 13 -7.97 6.70 53.62
N LYS A 14 -7.54 7.87 53.14
CA LYS A 14 -8.20 8.53 52.02
C LYS A 14 -7.91 7.73 50.75
N VAL A 15 -8.95 7.14 50.19
CA VAL A 15 -8.90 6.33 48.97
C VAL A 15 -9.79 6.95 47.91
N PHE A 16 -9.36 6.82 46.66
CA PHE A 16 -10.05 7.36 45.50
C PHE A 16 -10.43 6.21 44.59
N GLU A 17 -11.73 6.04 44.34
CA GLU A 17 -12.20 5.15 43.28
C GLU A 17 -11.95 5.82 41.93
N LYS A 18 -11.25 5.14 41.04
CA LYS A 18 -10.82 5.67 39.75
C LYS A 18 -10.92 4.61 38.66
N THR A 19 -11.07 5.06 37.43
CA THR A 19 -11.00 4.20 36.23
C THR A 19 -9.60 4.27 35.63
N CYS A 20 -9.04 3.12 35.25
CA CYS A 20 -7.74 3.06 34.59
C CYS A 20 -7.81 3.65 33.18
N ASN A 21 -6.96 4.63 32.86
CA ASN A 21 -6.92 5.26 31.54
C ASN A 21 -6.44 4.33 30.41
N TRP A 22 -5.88 3.16 30.73
CA TRP A 22 -5.43 2.18 29.73
C TRP A 22 -6.46 1.06 29.53
N CYS A 23 -6.77 0.30 30.58
CA CYS A 23 -7.60 -0.90 30.48
C CYS A 23 -9.06 -0.71 30.91
N GLY A 24 -9.46 0.49 31.37
CA GLY A 24 -10.83 0.78 31.81
C GLY A 24 -11.24 0.15 33.15
N THR A 25 -10.38 -0.64 33.80
CA THR A 25 -10.70 -1.26 35.09
C THR A 25 -10.87 -0.21 36.18
N THR A 26 -11.96 -0.28 36.94
CA THR A 26 -12.16 0.49 38.17
C THR A 26 -11.25 -0.05 39.28
N TYR A 27 -10.54 0.84 39.96
CA TYR A 27 -9.59 0.49 41.02
C TYR A 27 -9.56 1.57 42.11
N TYR A 28 -9.05 1.20 43.29
CA TYR A 28 -8.87 2.13 44.39
C TYR A 28 -7.41 2.62 44.44
N ALA A 29 -7.22 3.94 44.49
CA ALA A 29 -5.92 4.59 44.55
C ALA A 29 -5.73 5.31 45.89
N SER A 30 -4.50 5.27 46.42
CA SER A 30 -4.08 6.06 47.59
C SER A 30 -3.78 7.54 47.26
N ARG A 31 -3.63 7.87 45.98
CA ARG A 31 -3.33 9.22 45.48
C ARG A 31 -4.34 9.67 44.44
N SER A 32 -4.78 10.92 44.52
CA SER A 32 -5.74 11.50 43.55
C SER A 32 -5.17 11.61 42.14
N THR A 33 -3.85 11.68 41.98
CA THR A 33 -3.17 11.82 40.69
C THR A 33 -2.93 10.49 39.95
N ALA A 34 -3.29 9.34 40.53
CA ALA A 34 -3.12 8.05 39.88
C ALA A 34 -3.99 7.97 38.61
N LYS A 35 -3.39 7.57 37.48
CA LYS A 35 -4.07 7.42 36.18
C LYS A 35 -4.22 5.97 35.74
N TYR A 36 -3.43 5.06 36.32
CA TYR A 36 -3.35 3.66 35.90
C TYR A 36 -3.44 2.75 37.11
N CYS A 37 -4.13 1.61 36.94
CA CYS A 37 -4.36 0.63 37.98
C CYS A 37 -3.10 -0.20 38.33
N SER A 38 -2.09 -0.20 37.45
CA SER A 38 -0.83 -0.93 37.65
C SER A 38 0.35 -0.26 36.93
N SER A 39 1.57 -0.63 37.33
CA SER A 39 2.81 -0.27 36.61
C SER A 39 2.80 -0.80 35.17
N THR A 40 2.24 -1.99 34.96
CA THR A 40 2.08 -2.60 33.63
C THR A 40 1.22 -1.74 32.71
N CYS A 41 0.04 -1.31 33.15
CA CYS A 41 -0.84 -0.43 32.38
C CYS A 41 -0.19 0.93 32.06
N ARG A 42 0.61 1.47 32.99
CA ARG A 42 1.42 2.67 32.74
C ARG A 42 2.47 2.42 31.65
N GLY A 43 3.13 1.26 31.69
CA GLY A 43 4.11 0.84 30.70
C GLY A 43 3.50 0.76 29.30
N TYR A 44 2.35 0.09 29.16
CA TYR A 44 1.65 -0.03 27.88
C TYR A 44 1.21 1.32 27.32
N TYR A 45 0.63 2.19 28.16
CA TYR A 45 0.29 3.55 27.73
C TYR A 45 1.50 4.33 27.20
N ASN A 46 2.64 4.24 27.90
CA ASN A 46 3.87 4.91 27.47
C ASN A 46 4.43 4.32 26.17
N GLN A 47 4.36 3.00 25.99
CA GLN A 47 4.77 2.34 24.75
C GLN A 47 3.90 2.78 23.58
N ALA A 48 2.57 2.80 23.74
CA ALA A 48 1.66 3.26 22.71
C ALA A 48 1.91 4.73 22.32
N LYS A 49 2.08 5.61 23.32
CA LYS A 49 2.43 7.02 23.09
C LYS A 49 3.74 7.19 22.33
N ASN A 50 4.75 6.38 22.64
CA ASN A 50 6.04 6.42 21.97
C ASN A 50 5.94 5.82 20.55
N ALA A 51 5.14 4.78 20.34
CA ALA A 51 4.91 4.20 19.02
C ALA A 51 4.25 5.20 18.06
N GLU A 52 3.31 6.02 18.55
CA GLU A 52 2.73 7.12 17.77
C GLU A 52 3.73 8.24 17.46
N GLN A 53 4.75 8.44 18.31
CA GLN A 53 5.80 9.44 18.09
C GLN A 53 6.97 8.94 17.21
N ILE A 54 7.12 7.63 17.01
CA ILE A 54 8.20 7.05 16.20
C ILE A 54 7.62 6.63 14.85
N VAL A 55 7.37 7.62 14.00
CA VAL A 55 7.41 7.40 12.56
C VAL A 55 8.38 8.44 12.01
N PRO A 56 9.61 8.06 11.63
CA PRO A 56 10.54 8.95 10.95
C PRO A 56 9.90 9.37 9.61
N TYR A 57 9.28 10.54 9.61
CA TYR A 57 8.55 11.10 8.46
C TYR A 57 9.42 11.12 7.19
N ASP A 58 10.74 11.30 7.35
CA ASP A 58 11.73 11.34 6.25
C ASP A 58 11.94 9.99 5.53
N GLU A 59 11.89 8.86 6.23
CA GLU A 59 12.05 7.55 5.59
C GLU A 59 10.79 7.14 4.82
N THR A 60 9.62 7.48 5.36
CA THR A 60 8.33 7.21 4.71
C THR A 60 8.16 8.02 3.42
N GLU A 61 8.55 9.29 3.37
CA GLU A 61 8.42 10.10 2.16
C GLU A 61 9.37 9.66 1.05
N LYS A 62 10.60 9.24 1.38
CA LYS A 62 11.55 8.65 0.41
C LYS A 62 11.02 7.35 -0.18
N MET A 63 10.46 6.49 0.66
CA MET A 63 9.84 5.24 0.21
C MET A 63 8.61 5.50 -0.68
N ILE A 64 7.74 6.43 -0.30
CA ILE A 64 6.58 6.83 -1.11
C ILE A 64 7.04 7.37 -2.47
N SER A 65 8.05 8.23 -2.49
CA SER A 65 8.60 8.80 -3.73
C SER A 65 9.19 7.72 -4.64
N ALA A 66 9.91 6.75 -4.08
CA ALA A 66 10.43 5.61 -4.83
C ALA A 66 9.28 4.77 -5.45
N LEU A 67 8.28 4.40 -4.65
CA LEU A 67 7.12 3.62 -5.12
C LEU A 67 6.31 4.35 -6.19
N LEU A 68 6.17 5.68 -6.09
CA LEU A 68 5.47 6.47 -7.10
C LEU A 68 6.24 6.51 -8.43
N SER A 69 7.57 6.63 -8.37
CA SER A 69 8.41 6.60 -9.58
C SER A 69 8.38 5.24 -10.28
N GLU A 70 8.40 4.14 -9.52
CA GLU A 70 8.25 2.79 -10.05
C GLU A 70 6.88 2.59 -10.71
N ASN A 71 5.81 3.05 -10.07
CA ASN A 71 4.46 2.99 -10.64
C ASN A 71 4.35 3.76 -11.97
N ALA A 72 4.94 4.96 -12.06
CA ALA A 72 4.96 5.75 -13.29
C ALA A 72 5.69 5.01 -14.42
N PHE A 73 6.84 4.40 -14.11
CA PHE A 73 7.63 3.62 -15.05
C PHE A 73 6.87 2.39 -15.56
N LEU A 74 6.30 1.59 -14.65
CA LEU A 74 5.51 0.40 -15.00
C LEU A 74 4.29 0.74 -15.84
N LYS A 75 3.59 1.83 -15.51
CA LYS A 75 2.46 2.33 -16.31
C LYS A 75 2.88 2.66 -17.74
N GLY A 76 4.04 3.31 -17.91
CA GLY A 76 4.61 3.60 -19.23
C GLY A 76 4.96 2.33 -20.02
N GLN A 77 5.51 1.30 -19.36
CA GLN A 77 5.76 0.00 -20.02
C GLN A 77 4.47 -0.65 -20.49
N ILE A 78 3.45 -0.72 -19.63
CA ILE A 78 2.16 -1.32 -19.96
C ILE A 78 1.53 -0.63 -21.17
N GLN A 79 1.55 0.71 -21.22
CA GLN A 79 1.04 1.47 -22.36
C GLN A 79 1.75 1.11 -23.67
N ARG A 80 3.08 0.94 -23.65
CA ARG A 80 3.84 0.49 -24.83
C ARG A 80 3.41 -0.91 -25.27
N TYR A 81 3.37 -1.87 -24.34
CA TYR A 81 2.98 -3.24 -24.68
C TYR A 81 1.54 -3.34 -25.18
N VAL A 82 0.63 -2.51 -24.66
CA VAL A 82 -0.75 -2.44 -25.18
C VAL A 82 -0.76 -1.94 -26.62
N ALA A 83 -0.01 -0.88 -26.93
CA ALA A 83 0.09 -0.34 -28.28
C ALA A 83 0.72 -1.34 -29.26
N GLU A 84 1.83 -1.98 -28.87
CA GLU A 84 2.51 -3.02 -29.67
C GLU A 84 1.58 -4.21 -29.93
N ASN A 85 0.89 -4.72 -28.90
CA ASN A 85 -0.06 -5.81 -29.05
C ASN A 85 -1.22 -5.43 -29.98
N GLN A 86 -1.71 -4.20 -29.91
CA GLN A 86 -2.75 -3.74 -30.83
C GLN A 86 -2.25 -3.70 -32.28
N GLY A 87 -1.03 -3.21 -32.49
CA GLY A 87 -0.39 -3.20 -33.81
C GLY A 87 -0.22 -4.61 -34.38
N LEU A 88 0.26 -5.57 -33.57
CA LEU A 88 0.40 -6.97 -33.96
C LEU A 88 -0.95 -7.61 -34.29
N ARG A 89 -1.99 -7.34 -33.50
CA ARG A 89 -3.35 -7.83 -33.77
C ARG A 89 -3.88 -7.31 -35.09
N ASN A 90 -3.73 -6.01 -35.36
CA ASN A 90 -4.14 -5.41 -36.63
C ASN A 90 -3.37 -6.04 -37.80
N PHE A 91 -2.05 -6.19 -37.68
CA PHE A 91 -1.22 -6.84 -38.70
C PHE A 91 -1.66 -8.27 -38.98
N ILE A 92 -1.97 -9.05 -37.94
CA ILE A 92 -2.46 -10.43 -38.10
C ILE A 92 -3.79 -10.43 -38.85
N GLU A 93 -4.74 -9.55 -38.50
CA GLU A 93 -6.03 -9.46 -39.19
C GLU A 93 -5.87 -9.04 -40.66
N GLU A 94 -5.06 -8.03 -40.96
CA GLU A 94 -4.77 -7.61 -42.34
C GLU A 94 -4.16 -8.74 -43.19
N ASN A 95 -3.24 -9.52 -42.63
CA ASN A 95 -2.60 -10.61 -43.35
C ASN A 95 -3.50 -11.85 -43.47
N LYS A 96 -4.38 -12.12 -42.50
CA LYS A 96 -5.45 -13.12 -42.67
C LYS A 96 -6.37 -12.74 -43.83
N ILE A 97 -6.74 -11.46 -43.94
CA ILE A 97 -7.58 -10.95 -45.04
C ILE A 97 -6.88 -11.16 -46.39
N LYS A 98 -5.59 -10.81 -46.50
CA LYS A 98 -4.78 -11.03 -47.73
C LYS A 98 -4.67 -12.50 -48.14
N LEU A 99 -4.58 -13.42 -47.18
CA LEU A 99 -4.55 -14.86 -47.45
C LEU A 99 -5.93 -15.41 -47.84
N SER A 100 -7.02 -14.79 -47.37
CA SER A 100 -8.39 -15.20 -47.69
C SER A 100 -8.89 -14.71 -49.06
N HIS A 101 -8.29 -13.66 -49.63
CA HIS A 101 -8.58 -13.14 -50.97
C HIS A 101 -7.26 -12.90 -51.74
N PRO A 102 -6.71 -13.92 -52.42
CA PRO A 102 -5.56 -13.75 -53.28
C PRO A 102 -6.01 -13.03 -54.56
N SER A 103 -6.09 -11.70 -54.53
CA SER A 103 -6.25 -10.92 -55.76
C SER A 103 -4.95 -10.99 -56.57
N HIS A 104 -4.97 -11.80 -57.63
CA HIS A 104 -4.09 -11.86 -58.80
C HIS A 104 -2.64 -11.40 -58.60
N ILE A 105 -1.75 -12.37 -58.44
CA ILE A 105 -0.34 -12.25 -58.82
C ILE A 105 -0.27 -12.31 -60.36
N GLU A 106 -0.62 -11.22 -61.02
CA GLU A 106 -0.31 -11.01 -62.44
C GLU A 106 0.20 -9.58 -62.57
N ASP A 107 1.52 -9.44 -62.80
CA ASP A 107 2.21 -8.32 -63.49
C ASP A 107 3.69 -8.16 -63.07
N LEU A 108 4.44 -9.27 -63.01
CA LEU A 108 5.91 -9.23 -63.09
C LEU A 108 6.39 -10.17 -64.19
N GLY A 109 5.93 -9.89 -65.42
CA GLY A 109 6.32 -10.71 -66.56
C GLY A 109 5.86 -10.11 -67.87
N LYS A 110 6.53 -9.03 -68.30
CA LYS A 110 6.86 -8.71 -69.71
C LYS A 110 7.20 -7.23 -69.83
N GLN A 111 8.49 -6.94 -70.01
CA GLN A 111 8.96 -5.89 -70.91
C GLN A 111 10.44 -6.17 -71.19
N GLN A 112 10.68 -7.00 -72.22
CA GLN A 112 11.91 -6.93 -72.99
C GLN A 112 11.79 -5.68 -73.88
N PRO A 113 12.75 -4.74 -73.88
CA PRO A 113 12.90 -3.84 -75.00
C PRO A 113 13.76 -4.53 -76.06
N SER A 114 13.14 -4.84 -77.18
CA SER A 114 13.79 -5.21 -78.44
C SER A 114 14.68 -4.07 -78.94
N SER A 115 15.95 -4.37 -79.21
CA SER A 115 16.82 -3.53 -80.04
C SER A 115 16.30 -3.45 -81.48
N PRO A 116 16.51 -2.30 -82.16
CA PRO A 116 16.73 -2.33 -83.59
C PRO A 116 18.08 -1.70 -83.99
N VAL A 117 18.72 -2.45 -84.89
CA VAL A 117 19.80 -2.20 -85.87
C VAL A 117 20.17 -0.75 -86.14
#